data_AF-A0A9E6CPU1-F1
#
_entry.id   AF-A0A9E6CPU1-F1
#
_cell.length_a   1.000
_cell.length_b   1.000
_cell.length_c   1.000
_cell.angle_alpha   90.00
_cell.angle_beta   90.00
_cell.angle_gamma   90.00
#
_symmetry.space_group_name_H-M   'P 1'
#
loop_
_entity.id
_entity.type
_entity.pdbx_description
1 polymer ?
#
loop_
_entity_poly.entity_id
_entity_poly.type
_entity_poly.pdbx_seq_one_letter_code
_entity_poly.pdbx_strand_id
1 'polypeptide(L)' 'MAKVRSFAAKLAHEISTEGKVICPKCNTEVKKVKLVRSFKSKANTWTPKYEFVNICKCNEKEIMSGKV' A
#
# COMPACT_ATOMS: atom_id res chain seq x y z
N MET A 1 18.73 10.73 19.75
CA MET A 1 19.25 9.57 19.00
C MET A 1 20.43 10.04 18.15
N ALA A 2 21.65 9.58 18.45
CA ALA A 2 22.83 9.96 17.68
C ALA A 2 22.67 9.47 16.23
N LYS A 3 22.77 10.37 15.25
CA LYS A 3 22.61 10.06 13.83
C LYS A 3 23.82 9.23 13.40
N VAL A 4 23.71 7.90 13.41
CA VAL A 4 24.78 6.98 13.01
C VAL A 4 25.11 7.24 11.54
N ARG A 5 26.32 7.74 11.25
CA ARG A 5 26.78 8.10 9.89
C ARG A 5 27.74 7.05 9.30
N SER A 6 27.52 5.76 9.57
CA SER A 6 28.36 4.70 9.00
C SER A 6 28.04 4.47 7.51
N PHE A 7 29.00 3.97 6.74
CA PHE A 7 28.80 3.59 5.34
C PHE A 7 27.68 2.54 5.20
N ALA A 8 27.67 1.55 6.09
CA ALA A 8 26.61 0.53 6.16
C ALA A 8 25.21 1.15 6.37
N ALA A 9 25.09 2.21 7.18
CA ALA A 9 23.82 2.91 7.36
C ALA A 9 23.36 3.65 6.10
N LYS A 10 24.27 4.20 5.30
CA LYS A 10 23.94 4.84 4.02
C LYS A 10 23.47 3.81 2.99
N LEU A 11 24.19 2.69 2.89
CA LEU A 11 23.91 1.61 1.95
C LEU A 11 22.57 0.93 2.27
N ALA A 12 22.25 0.75 3.56
CA ALA A 12 20.94 0.24 3.99
C ALA A 12 19.78 1.16 3.61
N HIS A 13 19.97 2.48 3.61
CA HIS A 13 18.96 3.43 3.15
C HIS A 13 18.72 3.34 1.64
N GLU A 14 19.77 3.18 0.84
CA GLU A 14 19.66 3.02 -0.62
C GLU A 14 19.01 1.68 -1.00
N ILE A 15 19.43 0.56 -0.41
CA ILE A 15 18.80 -0.76 -0.63
C ILE A 15 17.31 -0.74 -0.24
N SER A 16 16.95 -0.01 0.83
CA SER A 16 15.55 0.11 1.25
C SER A 16 14.64 0.81 0.25
N THR A 17 15.20 1.43 -0.81
CA THR A 17 14.45 2.06 -1.90
C THR A 17 14.44 1.25 -3.20
N GLU A 18 15.32 0.26 -3.35
CA GLU A 18 15.37 -0.60 -4.53
C GLU A 18 14.13 -1.51 -4.60
N GLY A 19 13.37 -1.41 -5.70
CA GLY A 19 12.18 -2.23 -5.95
C GLY A 19 10.85 -1.65 -5.44
N LYS A 20 10.86 -0.47 -4.80
CA LYS A 20 9.63 0.20 -4.36
C LYS A 20 9.03 1.02 -5.48
N VAL A 21 7.77 0.72 -5.83
CA VAL A 21 7.01 1.55 -6.77
C VAL A 21 6.65 2.85 -6.05
N ILE A 22 7.21 3.96 -6.50
CA ILE A 22 6.93 5.29 -5.94
C ILE A 22 5.77 5.92 -6.71
N CYS A 23 4.80 6.48 -5.98
CA CYS A 23 3.68 7.17 -6.62
C CYS A 23 4.16 8.52 -7.21
N PRO A 24 3.91 8.82 -8.49
CA PRO A 24 4.39 10.06 -9.13
C PRO A 24 3.72 11.33 -8.59
N LYS A 25 2.62 11.21 -7.83
CA LYS A 25 1.89 12.36 -7.28
C LYS A 25 2.30 12.74 -5.86
N CYS A 26 2.49 11.76 -4.98
CA CYS A 26 2.80 12.00 -3.56
C CYS A 26 4.23 11.61 -3.17
N ASN A 27 5.01 11.07 -4.11
CA ASN A 27 6.39 10.61 -3.92
C ASN A 27 6.56 9.64 -2.73
N THR A 28 5.48 8.92 -2.38
CA THR A 28 5.49 7.89 -1.34
C THR A 28 5.47 6.50 -1.94
N GLU A 29 6.00 5.55 -1.20
CA GLU A 29 5.94 4.12 -1.49
C GLU A 29 4.48 3.66 -1.68
N VAL A 30 4.21 3.02 -2.82
CA VAL A 30 2.95 2.36 -3.12
C VAL A 30 2.97 0.99 -2.44
N LYS A 31 2.05 0.78 -1.49
CA LYS A 31 1.87 -0.50 -0.81
C LYS A 31 0.79 -1.30 -1.51
N LYS A 32 0.93 -2.62 -1.58
CA LYS A 32 -0.11 -3.52 -2.09
C LYS A 32 -0.92 -4.06 -0.91
N VAL A 33 -2.22 -3.83 -0.90
CA VAL A 33 -3.11 -4.25 0.19
C VAL A 33 -4.17 -5.21 -0.36
N LYS A 34 -4.44 -6.27 0.40
CA LYS A 34 -5.55 -7.19 0.15
C LYS A 34 -6.82 -6.59 0.77
N LEU A 35 -7.77 -6.25 -0.08
CA LEU A 35 -9.06 -5.71 0.28
C LEU A 35 -10.09 -6.85 0.29
N VAL A 36 -10.78 -7.01 1.42
CA VAL A 36 -11.80 -8.04 1.62
C VAL A 36 -13.15 -7.35 1.76
N ARG A 37 -14.09 -7.65 0.86
CA ARG A 37 -15.44 -7.05 0.85
C ARG A 37 -16.52 -8.11 0.88
N SER A 38 -17.62 -7.84 1.56
CA SER A 38 -18.84 -8.64 1.44
C SER A 38 -19.57 -8.27 0.14
N PHE A 39 -19.69 -9.22 -0.79
CA PHE A 39 -20.46 -9.07 -2.02
C PHE A 39 -21.74 -9.89 -1.93
N LYS A 40 -22.87 -9.33 -2.37
CA LYS A 40 -24.13 -10.07 -2.46
C LYS A 40 -24.14 -10.87 -3.75
N SER A 41 -24.10 -12.20 -3.64
CA SER A 41 -24.12 -13.09 -4.79
C SER A 41 -25.50 -13.07 -5.47
N LYS A 42 -25.55 -13.49 -6.74
CA LYS A 42 -26.82 -13.67 -7.48
C LYS A 42 -27.78 -14.65 -6.80
N ALA A 43 -27.26 -15.51 -5.91
CA ALA A 43 -28.02 -16.49 -5.14
C ALA A 43 -28.52 -15.95 -3.79
N ASN A 44 -28.56 -14.62 -3.60
CA ASN A 44 -28.94 -13.95 -2.33
C ASN A 44 -28.06 -14.31 -1.11
N THR A 45 -26.94 -14.99 -1.31
CA THR A 45 -25.95 -15.29 -0.26
C THR A 45 -24.83 -14.24 -0.24
N TRP A 46 -24.26 -13.97 0.93
CA TRP A 46 -23.12 -13.08 1.07
C TRP A 46 -21.82 -13.87 0.89
N THR A 47 -20.95 -13.42 -0.01
CA THR A 47 -19.64 -14.02 -0.24
C THR A 47 -18.52 -12.98 -0.11
N PRO A 48 -17.39 -13.32 0.53
CA PRO A 48 -16.24 -12.43 0.58
C PRO A 48 -15.57 -12.37 -0.79
N LYS A 49 -15.41 -11.16 -1.33
CA LYS A 49 -14.62 -10.84 -2.52
C LYS A 49 -13.24 -10.36 -2.09
N TYR A 50 -12.20 -10.95 -2.67
CA TYR A 50 -10.80 -10.61 -2.42
C TYR A 50 -10.25 -9.82 -3.60
N GLU A 51 -9.81 -8.60 -3.35
CA GLU A 51 -9.21 -7.72 -4.36
C GLU A 51 -7.85 -7.25 -3.88
N PHE A 52 -6.90 -7.09 -4.79
CA PHE A 52 -5.59 -6.49 -4.47
C PHE A 52 -5.56 -5.08 -5.02
N VAL A 53 -5.39 -4.10 -4.14
CA VAL A 53 -5.38 -2.68 -4.50
C VAL A 53 -4.04 -2.07 -4.09
N ASN A 54 -3.51 -1.23 -4.97
CA ASN A 54 -2.31 -0.45 -4.71
C ASN A 54 -2.69 0.84 -3.98
N ILE A 55 -2.16 1.06 -2.78
CA ILE A 55 -2.45 2.20 -1.91
C ILE A 55 -1.22 3.12 -1.82
N CYS A 56 -1.46 4.42 -1.90
CA CYS A 56 -0.53 5.51 -1.63
C CYS A 56 -1.26 6.61 -0.86
N LYS A 57 -0.55 7.65 -0.40
CA LYS A 57 -1.19 8.73 0.39
C LYS A 57 -2.32 9.46 -0.35
N CYS A 58 -2.35 9.41 -1.69
CA CYS A 58 -3.42 10.04 -2.47
C CYS A 58 -4.75 9.28 -2.37
N ASN A 59 -4.72 7.94 -2.41
CA ASN A 59 -5.93 7.12 -2.50
C ASN A 59 -6.27 6.41 -1.18
N GLU A 60 -5.42 6.49 -0.17
CA GLU A 60 -5.62 5.83 1.12
C GLU A 60 -6.96 6.19 1.77
N LYS A 61 -7.33 7.47 1.77
CA LYS A 61 -8.62 7.92 2.34
C LYS A 61 -9.82 7.35 1.58
N GLU A 62 -9.72 7.24 0.27
CA GLU A 62 -10.82 6.76 -0.58
C GLU A 62 -11.01 5.25 -0.42
N ILE A 63 -9.91 4.51 -0.38
CA ILE A 63 -9.89 3.06 -0.20
C ILE A 63 -10.42 2.68 1.19
N MET A 64 -9.97 3.36 2.24
CA MET A 64 -10.42 3.11 3.62
C MET A 64 -11.87 3.52 3.86
N SER A 65 -12.39 4.50 3.09
CA SER A 65 -13.80 4.92 3.17
C SER A 65 -14.75 3.98 2.41
N GLY A 66 -14.24 2.91 1.78
CA GLY A 66 -15.07 1.94 1.05
C GLY A 66 -15.63 2.46 -0.28
N LYS A 67 -15.19 3.61 -0.79
CA LYS A 67 -15.68 4.23 -2.03
C LYS A 67 -15.05 3.67 -3.32
N VAL A 68 -14.52 2.45 -3.27
CA VAL A 68 -13.91 1.74 -4.41
C VAL A 68 -14.87 0.74 -5.00
#